data_AF-A0A165E4G3-F1
#
_entry.id   AF-A0A165E4G3-F1
#
_cell.length_a   1.000
_cell.length_b   1.000
_cell.length_c   1.000
_cell.angle_alpha   90.00
_cell.angle_beta   90.00
_cell.angle_gamma   90.00
#
_symmetry.space_group_name_H-M   'P 1'
#
loop_
_entity.id
_entity.type
_entity.pdbx_description
1 polymer ?
#
loop_
_entity_poly.entity_id
_entity_poly.type
_entity_poly.pdbx_seq_one_letter_code
_entity_poly.pdbx_strand_id
1 'polypeptide(L)'
;MSFDAFGPFDSISAFNEWMMERARCRRIDLKERALPRRLDDAKTRFVHGDVNPRNILADDDGNLTGVIDWECAGYMPEHWDPAYALCVYNRYQNWIKVIRGCFPDVEDAMEIEEKWRCCWGVS
;
A
#
# COMPACT_ATOMS: atom_id res chain seq x y z
N MET A 1 -1.66 -22.03 2.88
CA MET A 1 -0.75 -21.33 1.94
C MET A 1 0.52 -21.01 2.69
N SER A 2 1.69 -21.20 2.07
CA SER A 2 2.95 -20.68 2.63
C SER A 2 2.87 -19.14 2.57
N PHE A 3 3.22 -18.47 3.68
CA PHE A 3 3.38 -17.01 3.72
C PHE A 3 4.81 -16.59 3.35
N ASP A 4 5.64 -17.53 2.90
CA ASP A 4 7.07 -17.33 2.69
C ASP A 4 7.38 -16.55 1.40
N ALA A 5 6.38 -16.34 0.54
CA ALA A 5 6.51 -15.54 -0.67
C ALA A 5 5.32 -14.58 -0.84
N PHE A 6 5.62 -13.30 -1.04
CA PHE A 6 4.66 -12.26 -1.42
C PHE A 6 4.62 -12.14 -2.94
N GLY A 7 3.46 -12.40 -3.54
CA GLY A 7 3.24 -12.28 -4.98
C GLY A 7 4.17 -13.15 -5.84
N PRO A 8 4.19 -12.91 -7.18
CA PRO A 8 3.25 -12.06 -7.91
C PRO A 8 1.81 -12.59 -7.81
N PHE A 9 0.81 -11.72 -7.93
CA PHE A 9 -0.61 -12.08 -7.90
C PHE A 9 -1.20 -12.07 -9.31
N ASP A 10 -1.97 -13.10 -9.66
CA ASP A 10 -2.62 -13.21 -10.98
C ASP A 10 -3.78 -12.22 -11.19
N SER A 11 -4.27 -11.61 -10.10
CA SER A 11 -5.35 -10.62 -10.11
C SER A 11 -5.39 -9.80 -8.82
N ILE A 12 -6.11 -8.67 -8.84
CA ILE A 12 -6.39 -7.89 -7.63
C ILE A 12 -7.24 -8.69 -6.63
N SER A 13 -8.16 -9.53 -7.10
CA SER A 13 -8.91 -10.43 -6.20
C SER A 13 -7.98 -11.42 -5.48
N ALA A 14 -7.00 -11.99 -6.17
CA ALA A 14 -6.00 -12.87 -5.53
C ALA A 14 -5.15 -12.13 -4.48
N PHE A 15 -4.76 -10.88 -4.78
CA PHE A 15 -4.10 -10.01 -3.80
C PHE A 15 -4.99 -9.73 -2.57
N ASN A 16 -6.27 -9.39 -2.79
CA ASN A 16 -7.24 -9.13 -1.73
C ASN A 16 -7.47 -10.39 -0.87
N GLU A 17 -7.60 -11.57 -1.47
CA GLU A 17 -7.71 -12.85 -0.76
C GLU A 17 -6.48 -13.14 0.10
N TRP A 18 -5.28 -12.90 -0.43
CA TRP A 18 -4.03 -13.06 0.34
C TRP A 18 -4.00 -12.14 1.56
N MET A 19 -4.42 -10.88 1.39
CA MET A 19 -4.50 -9.93 2.49
C MET A 19 -5.55 -10.32 3.54
N MET A 20 -6.69 -10.88 3.10
CA MET A 20 -7.70 -11.43 4.00
C MET A 20 -7.15 -12.60 4.82
N GLU A 21 -6.42 -13.50 4.18
CA GLU A 21 -5.82 -14.66 4.84
C GLU A 21 -4.73 -14.22 5.85
N ARG A 22 -3.91 -13.23 5.49
CA ARG A 22 -2.94 -12.61 6.40
C ARG A 22 -3.63 -12.02 7.64
N ALA A 23 -4.75 -11.34 7.47
CA ALA A 23 -5.53 -10.78 8.58
C ALA A 23 -6.08 -11.87 9.52
N ARG A 24 -6.57 -12.98 8.95
CA ARG A 24 -7.03 -14.16 9.71
C ARG A 24 -5.90 -14.81 10.50
N CYS A 25 -4.72 -14.97 9.90
CA CYS A 25 -3.55 -15.51 10.61
C CYS A 25 -3.09 -14.62 11.76
N ARG A 26 -3.34 -13.32 11.69
CA ARG A 26 -3.13 -12.37 12.80
C ARG A 26 -4.25 -12.35 13.84
N ARG A 27 -5.25 -13.24 13.71
CA ARG A 27 -6.41 -13.38 14.61
C ARG A 27 -7.18 -12.07 14.77
N ILE A 28 -7.26 -11.29 13.70
CA ILE A 28 -8.06 -10.06 13.68
C ILE A 28 -9.52 -10.45 13.45
N ASP A 29 -10.40 -10.03 14.37
CA ASP A 29 -11.84 -10.17 14.16
C ASP A 29 -12.31 -9.18 13.09
N LEU A 30 -12.51 -9.68 11.88
CA LEU A 30 -12.96 -8.87 10.74
C LEU A 30 -14.44 -8.49 10.84
N LYS A 31 -15.26 -9.27 11.56
CA LYS A 31 -16.71 -9.02 11.68
C LYS A 31 -16.98 -7.89 12.66
N GLU A 32 -16.28 -7.88 13.80
CA GLU A 32 -16.38 -6.81 14.80
C GLU A 32 -15.95 -5.45 14.22
N ARG A 33 -14.97 -5.44 13.32
CA ARG A 33 -14.39 -4.20 12.77
C ARG A 33 -15.20 -3.54 11.66
N ALA A 34 -16.26 -4.18 11.15
CA ALA A 34 -17.10 -3.67 10.07
C ALA A 34 -16.27 -3.15 8.86
N LEU A 35 -15.23 -3.89 8.47
CA LEU A 35 -14.31 -3.47 7.42
C LEU A 35 -15.02 -3.38 6.05
N PRO A 36 -14.76 -2.33 5.25
CA PRO A 36 -15.35 -2.20 3.93
C PRO A 36 -14.81 -3.25 2.97
N ARG A 37 -15.57 -3.56 1.91
CA ARG A 37 -15.04 -4.37 0.81
C ARG A 37 -13.86 -3.65 0.16
N ARG A 38 -12.77 -4.37 -0.11
CA ARG A 38 -11.64 -3.85 -0.89
C ARG A 38 -12.02 -3.73 -2.36
N LEU A 39 -11.33 -2.86 -3.09
CA LEU A 39 -11.53 -2.71 -4.53
C LEU A 39 -11.01 -3.95 -5.26
N ASP A 40 -11.88 -4.64 -5.98
CA ASP A 40 -11.54 -5.81 -6.79
C ASP A 40 -11.27 -5.43 -8.26
N ASP A 41 -11.68 -4.22 -8.67
CA ASP A 41 -11.62 -3.69 -10.03
C ASP A 41 -10.54 -2.60 -10.23
N ALA A 42 -9.71 -2.38 -9.21
CA ALA A 42 -8.53 -1.51 -9.33
C ALA A 42 -7.58 -2.03 -10.43
N LYS A 43 -6.81 -1.13 -11.05
CA LYS A 43 -5.82 -1.55 -12.05
C LYS A 43 -4.61 -2.16 -11.34
N THR A 44 -4.13 -3.29 -11.86
CA THR A 44 -2.83 -3.85 -11.47
C THR A 44 -1.70 -2.99 -12.05
N ARG A 45 -0.80 -2.51 -11.19
CA ARG A 45 0.38 -1.74 -11.57
C ARG A 45 1.63 -2.36 -10.94
N PHE A 46 2.78 -2.13 -11.56
CA PHE A 46 4.05 -2.36 -10.88
C PHE A 46 4.28 -1.20 -9.92
N VAL A 47 4.20 -1.48 -8.62
CA VAL A 47 4.32 -0.50 -7.55
C VAL A 47 5.59 -0.79 -6.74
N HIS A 48 6.11 0.22 -6.06
CA HIS A 48 7.36 0.12 -5.30
C HIS A 48 7.19 -0.65 -3.98
N GLY A 49 6.02 -0.55 -3.34
CA GLY A 49 5.68 -1.27 -2.11
C GLY A 49 6.16 -0.62 -0.81
N ASP A 50 7.19 0.24 -0.87
CA ASP A 50 7.67 1.04 0.28
C ASP A 50 8.06 2.48 -0.11
N VAL A 51 7.12 3.23 -0.70
CA VAL A 51 7.38 4.63 -1.13
C VAL A 51 7.44 5.56 0.09
N ASN A 52 8.65 5.91 0.50
CA ASN A 52 8.92 6.82 1.60
C ASN A 52 10.09 7.77 1.28
N PRO A 53 10.25 8.90 2.01
CA PRO A 53 11.25 9.90 1.67
C PRO A 53 12.70 9.40 1.62
N ARG A 54 13.04 8.32 2.36
CA ARG A 54 14.40 7.76 2.36
C ARG A 54 14.71 6.98 1.08
N ASN A 55 13.68 6.58 0.35
CA ASN A 55 13.78 5.80 -0.88
C ASN A 55 13.68 6.69 -2.13
N ILE A 56 13.59 8.02 -1.95
CA ILE A 56 13.52 9.01 -3.02
C ILE A 56 14.83 9.80 -3.04
N LEU A 57 15.52 9.81 -4.18
CA LEU A 57 16.73 10.59 -4.40
C LEU A 57 16.38 11.87 -5.15
N ALA A 58 16.94 12.99 -4.68
CA ALA A 58 16.83 14.29 -5.33
C ALA A 58 18.21 14.94 -5.46
N ASP A 59 18.38 15.78 -6.47
CA ASP A 59 19.55 16.67 -6.58
C ASP A 59 19.42 17.92 -5.69
N ASP A 60 20.43 18.78 -5.69
CA ASP A 60 20.46 20.01 -4.90
C ASP A 60 19.37 21.02 -5.30
N ASP A 61 18.83 20.89 -6.52
CA ASP A 61 17.73 21.71 -7.05
C ASP A 61 16.34 21.13 -6.70
N GLY A 62 16.29 19.96 -6.07
CA GLY A 62 15.06 19.27 -5.66
C GLY A 62 14.39 18.46 -6.78
N ASN A 63 15.08 18.19 -7.89
CA ASN A 63 14.56 17.33 -8.94
C ASN A 63 14.71 15.86 -8.55
N LEU A 64 13.70 15.04 -8.83
CA LEU A 64 13.76 13.59 -8.65
C LEU A 64 14.85 13.00 -9.56
N THR A 65 15.86 12.37 -8.96
CA THR A 65 16.97 11.73 -9.70
C THR A 65 16.91 10.21 -9.65
N GLY A 66 16.17 9.63 -8.69
CA GLY A 66 16.03 8.19 -8.60
C GLY A 66 15.08 7.73 -7.51
N VAL A 67 14.70 6.45 -7.62
CA VAL A 67 13.95 5.71 -6.61
C VAL A 67 14.73 4.43 -6.33
N ILE A 68 14.98 4.15 -5.06
CA ILE A 68 15.81 3.02 -4.59
C ILE A 68 15.00 2.12 -3.66
N ASP A 69 15.55 0.95 -3.32
CA ASP A 69 14.95 0.00 -2.36
C ASP A 69 13.68 -0.71 -2.85
N TRP A 70 13.78 -1.30 -4.04
CA TRP A 70 12.68 -2.01 -4.73
C TRP A 70 12.43 -3.43 -4.22
N GLU A 71 12.93 -3.83 -3.05
CA GLU A 71 12.77 -5.21 -2.54
C GLU A 71 11.30 -5.56 -2.20
N CYS A 72 10.48 -4.54 -1.93
CA CYS A 72 9.04 -4.68 -1.69
C CYS A 72 8.20 -4.55 -2.97
N ALA A 73 8.83 -4.35 -4.13
CA ALA A 73 8.13 -4.04 -5.35
C ALA A 73 7.40 -5.25 -5.94
N GLY A 74 6.30 -4.98 -6.63
CA GLY A 74 5.50 -6.03 -7.23
C GLY A 74 4.29 -5.52 -7.97
N TYR A 75 3.59 -6.45 -8.62
CA TYR A 75 2.30 -6.17 -9.25
C TYR A 75 1.19 -6.19 -8.19
N MET A 76 0.61 -5.02 -7.92
CA MET A 76 -0.35 -4.77 -6.84
C MET A 76 -1.41 -3.74 -7.31
N PRO A 77 -2.47 -3.45 -6.52
CA PRO A 77 -3.41 -2.39 -6.85
C PRO A 77 -2.72 -1.03 -7.03
N GLU A 78 -3.19 -0.21 -7.97
CA GLU A 78 -2.60 1.10 -8.27
C GLU A 78 -2.56 2.09 -7.10
N HIS A 79 -3.43 1.91 -6.12
CA HIS A 79 -3.48 2.73 -4.90
C HIS A 79 -2.54 2.27 -3.80
N TRP A 80 -1.77 1.18 -3.99
CA TRP A 80 -0.98 0.57 -2.91
C TRP A 80 0.12 1.49 -2.36
N ASP A 81 0.95 2.06 -3.21
CA ASP A 81 2.03 2.98 -2.78
C ASP A 81 1.50 4.19 -1.99
N PRO A 82 0.50 4.94 -2.48
CA PRO A 82 0.01 6.10 -1.73
C PRO A 82 -0.78 5.69 -0.47
N ALA A 83 -1.53 4.57 -0.50
CA ALA A 83 -2.15 4.02 0.70
C ALA A 83 -1.12 3.58 1.76
N TYR A 84 -0.03 2.96 1.34
CA TYR A 84 1.06 2.53 2.22
C TYR A 84 1.76 3.73 2.86
N ALA A 85 2.06 4.76 2.06
CA ALA A 85 2.62 6.00 2.55
C ALA A 85 1.73 6.66 3.63
N LEU A 86 0.41 6.75 3.40
CA LEU A 86 -0.53 7.26 4.39
C LEU A 86 -0.58 6.39 5.65
N CYS A 87 -0.68 5.08 5.49
CA CYS A 87 -0.86 4.16 6.60
C CYS A 87 0.38 4.07 7.50
N VAL A 88 1.57 3.96 6.91
CA VAL A 88 2.82 3.68 7.62
C VAL A 88 3.59 4.95 7.95
N TYR A 89 3.55 5.93 7.06
CA TYR A 89 4.34 7.16 7.17
C TYR A 89 3.48 8.40 7.51
N ASN A 90 2.29 8.22 8.11
CA ASN A 90 1.40 9.33 8.52
C ASN A 90 2.08 10.41 9.37
N ARG A 91 3.14 10.10 10.11
CA ARG A 91 3.85 11.09 10.92
C ARG A 91 4.61 12.13 10.07
N TYR A 92 4.94 11.79 8.83
CA TYR A 92 5.64 12.66 7.88
C TYR A 92 4.63 13.50 7.09
N GLN A 93 4.04 14.52 7.72
CA GLN A 93 2.95 15.31 7.13
C GLN A 93 3.31 15.97 5.78
N ASN A 94 4.56 16.40 5.60
CA ASN A 94 5.02 16.93 4.32
C ASN A 94 5.05 15.85 3.23
N TRP A 95 5.44 14.63 3.59
CA TRP A 95 5.41 13.49 2.67
C TRP A 95 3.98 13.15 2.26
N ILE A 96 3.05 13.15 3.21
CA ILE A 96 1.64 12.92 2.92
C ILE A 96 1.07 13.96 1.95
N LYS A 97 1.47 15.23 2.07
CA LYS A 97 1.08 16.28 1.11
C LYS A 97 1.60 16.00 -0.30
N VAL A 98 2.85 15.55 -0.42
CA VAL A 98 3.44 15.17 -1.71
C VAL A 98 2.67 14.01 -2.34
N ILE A 99 2.44 12.94 -1.56
CA ILE A 99 1.70 11.76 -2.01
C ILE A 99 0.31 12.13 -2.51
N ARG A 100 -0.47 12.90 -1.75
CA ARG A 100 -1.79 13.37 -2.20
C ARG A 100 -1.74 14.23 -3.47
N GLY A 101 -0.69 15.04 -3.62
CA GLY A 101 -0.48 15.82 -4.84
C GLY A 101 -0.14 14.97 -6.06
N CYS A 102 0.59 13.86 -5.88
CA CYS A 102 0.97 12.95 -6.96
C CYS A 102 -0.15 11.95 -7.33
N PHE A 103 -1.02 11.61 -6.38
CA PHE A 103 -2.05 10.57 -6.53
C PHE A 103 -3.46 11.08 -6.19
N PRO A 104 -3.96 12.13 -6.86
CA PRO A 104 -5.26 12.72 -6.54
C PRO A 104 -6.45 11.79 -6.86
N ASP A 105 -6.29 10.88 -7.81
CA ASP A 105 -7.39 10.06 -8.36
C ASP A 105 -7.70 8.79 -7.54
N VAL A 106 -6.97 8.53 -6.46
CA VAL A 106 -7.09 7.28 -5.67
C VAL A 106 -7.41 7.51 -4.20
N GLU A 107 -7.89 8.70 -3.81
CA GLU A 107 -8.19 9.03 -2.39
C GLU A 107 -9.23 8.07 -1.77
N ASP A 108 -10.32 7.76 -2.48
CA ASP A 108 -11.32 6.81 -2.00
C ASP A 108 -10.73 5.42 -1.73
N ALA A 109 -9.81 4.97 -2.58
CA ALA A 109 -9.11 3.70 -2.42
C ALA A 109 -8.17 3.73 -1.21
N MET A 110 -7.51 4.87 -0.96
CA MET A 110 -6.67 5.09 0.21
C MET A 110 -7.46 5.05 1.52
N GLU A 111 -8.65 5.67 1.58
CA GLU A 111 -9.52 5.63 2.76
C GLU A 111 -10.02 4.21 3.08
N ILE A 112 -10.29 3.41 2.05
CA ILE A 112 -10.62 1.99 2.22
C ILE A 112 -9.42 1.28 2.87
N GLU A 113 -8.22 1.45 2.31
CA GLU A 113 -7.01 0.81 2.83
C GLU A 113 -6.63 1.27 4.24
N GLU A 114 -6.89 2.52 4.61
CA GLU A 114 -6.65 3.01 5.97
C GLU A 114 -7.45 2.22 7.02
N LYS A 115 -8.70 1.87 6.70
CA LYS A 115 -9.52 1.00 7.58
C LYS A 115 -8.91 -0.40 7.68
N TRP A 116 -8.35 -0.90 6.57
CA TRP A 116 -7.63 -2.18 6.51
C TRP A 116 -6.24 -2.15 7.14
N ARG A 117 -5.65 -0.98 7.42
CA ARG A 117 -4.29 -0.81 7.98
C ARG A 117 -4.00 -1.71 9.17
N CYS A 118 -4.99 -1.84 10.07
CA CYS A 118 -4.87 -2.69 11.26
C CYS A 118 -4.58 -4.16 10.93
N CYS A 119 -4.93 -4.61 9.72
CA CYS A 119 -4.74 -5.95 9.22
C CYS A 119 -3.36 -6.20 8.59
N TRP A 120 -2.63 -5.15 8.26
CA TRP A 120 -1.37 -5.26 7.54
C TRP A 120 -0.22 -5.73 8.41
N GLY A 121 -0.31 -5.48 9.72
CA GLY A 121 0.67 -5.99 10.65
C GLY A 121 2.00 -5.25 10.71
N VAL A 122 2.00 -4.04 10.17
CA VAL A 122 3.00 -2.99 10.40
C VAL A 122 2.72 -2.36 11.76
N SER A 123 3.69 -2.47 12.68
CA SER A 123 3.66 -1.96 14.05
C SER A 123 4.02 -0.48 14.12
#